data_AF-A0A952PMC0-F1
#
_entry.id   AF-A0A952PMC0-F1
#
_cell.length_a   1.000
_cell.length_b   1.000
_cell.length_c   1.000
_cell.angle_alpha   90.00
_cell.angle_beta   90.00
_cell.angle_gamma   90.00
#
_symmetry.space_group_name_H-M   'P 1'
#
loop_
_entity.id
_entity.type
_entity.pdbx_description
1 polymer ?
#
loop_
_entity_poly.entity_id
_entity_poly.type
_entity_poly.pdbx_seq_one_letter_code
_entity_poly.pdbx_strand_id
1 'polypeptide(L)'
;MCEFCTGNVKLEHSSANSPGSDSQAGSEKKTADDARSALSLDADLAKPPNETDAKQSLLKKYGVETREVNDGQTEFFYRAGGHDNVVLRTASDADSLAKAPDQLDKIVQQRVDSIEKQFKVTIAKPGEFATTAEVNDDDCKPVAGDKVYARQGTLPVLFGLEEGLRQSQPSQFLAGGKEGIKIYLLDKQAAPDFYGGRKVQGTYRFKSDNGKPVIYITPAGQEQPATSKDTLKPGDRNVAWITTHEIAHNSQSLQWGRETPENVAVALGWEKYQHKSGVTVFPFIEGKNGDLYFNGSDSCKTPTTWFSIHKTGWPLDANGLPVKSVAEASKFTNEEVMDRAKVRPSTFYFSSPFEEMAEAITSYRYSPESRAQLFKQSPKLYEITAEYDRKELADFYGKDWSWNAKMVRTPDGRVVPRTSDSVRQIDEFEKQLRAGG
;
A
#
# COMPACT_ATOMS: atom_id res chain seq x y z
N MET A 1 21.52 -1.79 -12.51
CA MET A 1 20.96 -0.90 -13.55
C MET A 1 21.61 -1.25 -14.87
N CYS A 2 20.82 -1.47 -15.92
CA CYS A 2 21.30 -1.80 -17.26
C CYS A 2 21.93 -0.55 -17.91
N GLU A 3 23.15 -0.65 -18.44
CA GLU A 3 23.86 0.46 -19.12
C GLU A 3 23.09 0.99 -20.36
N PHE A 4 22.14 0.22 -20.89
CA PHE A 4 21.25 0.66 -21.97
C PHE A 4 20.07 1.53 -21.51
N CYS A 5 19.69 1.49 -20.23
CA CYS A 5 18.54 2.25 -19.71
C CYS A 5 18.91 3.65 -19.20
N THR A 6 20.20 3.99 -19.08
CA THR A 6 20.65 5.28 -18.54
C THR A 6 21.22 6.24 -19.58
N GLY A 7 21.20 5.89 -20.87
CA GLY A 7 21.63 6.80 -21.95
C GLY A 7 23.09 7.28 -21.88
N ASN A 8 23.94 6.68 -21.03
CA ASN A 8 25.32 7.11 -20.86
C ASN A 8 26.27 6.39 -21.82
N VAL A 9 26.18 6.74 -23.10
CA VAL A 9 27.32 6.58 -24.02
C VAL A 9 28.24 7.78 -23.79
N LYS A 10 29.31 7.61 -22.99
CA LYS A 10 30.40 8.59 -22.90
C LYS A 10 31.11 8.66 -24.25
N LEU A 11 30.91 9.76 -24.98
CA LEU A 11 31.83 10.20 -26.01
C LEU A 11 33.02 10.86 -25.31
N GLU A 12 34.20 10.27 -25.45
CA GLU A 12 35.46 10.87 -25.04
C GLU A 12 35.74 12.10 -25.91
N HIS A 13 35.76 13.28 -25.29
CA HIS A 13 36.48 14.42 -25.84
C HIS A 13 37.39 15.05 -24.78
N SER A 14 38.59 15.34 -25.27
CA SER A 14 39.81 15.70 -24.58
C SER A 14 39.77 17.05 -23.87
N SER A 15 40.53 17.09 -22.78
CA SER A 15 40.97 18.21 -21.96
C SER A 15 41.34 19.52 -22.69
N ALA A 16 41.00 20.64 -22.05
CA ALA A 16 41.85 21.83 -22.01
C ALA A 16 41.70 22.55 -20.65
N ASN A 17 42.86 22.87 -20.06
CA ASN A 17 43.07 23.60 -18.82
C ASN A 17 42.59 25.07 -18.89
N SER A 18 42.19 25.64 -17.75
CA SER A 18 42.74 26.92 -17.25
C SER A 18 42.31 27.24 -15.81
N PRO A 19 43.07 28.10 -15.08
CA PRO A 19 43.10 28.11 -13.61
C PRO A 19 42.47 29.36 -12.96
N GLY A 20 42.09 29.20 -11.68
CA GLY A 20 42.26 30.16 -10.59
C GLY A 20 41.27 31.33 -10.46
N SER A 21 40.73 31.51 -9.25
CA SER A 21 40.81 32.78 -8.50
C SER A 21 40.15 32.67 -7.11
N ASP A 22 40.90 33.08 -6.10
CA ASP A 22 40.47 33.43 -4.75
C ASP A 22 39.50 34.62 -4.72
N SER A 23 38.64 34.69 -3.68
CA SER A 23 38.20 35.91 -2.94
C SER A 23 37.03 35.52 -2.03
N GLN A 24 37.16 35.55 -0.71
CA GLN A 24 37.15 36.67 0.25
C GLN A 24 35.84 36.75 1.04
N ALA A 25 36.04 36.92 2.33
CA ALA A 25 35.06 37.05 3.39
C ALA A 25 34.28 38.37 3.32
N GLY A 26 33.00 38.30 3.71
CA GLY A 26 32.19 39.46 4.08
C GLY A 26 31.40 39.12 5.34
N SER A 27 31.82 39.70 6.46
CA SER A 27 31.12 39.66 7.74
C SER A 27 30.22 40.89 7.86
N GLU A 28 28.91 40.68 8.07
CA GLU A 28 28.00 41.75 8.44
C GLU A 28 27.41 41.50 9.83
N LYS A 29 27.82 42.37 10.76
CA LYS A 29 27.17 42.64 12.04
C LYS A 29 25.75 43.19 11.77
N LYS A 30 24.73 42.56 12.35
CA LYS A 30 23.46 43.24 12.65
C LYS A 30 23.35 43.47 14.15
N THR A 31 23.24 44.75 14.48
CA THR A 31 23.04 45.32 15.81
C THR A 31 21.62 45.05 16.31
N ALA A 32 21.53 44.89 17.62
CA ALA A 32 20.31 44.85 18.40
C ALA A 32 19.69 46.25 18.45
N ASP A 33 18.44 46.36 18.01
CA ASP A 33 17.47 47.38 18.43
C ASP A 33 16.12 46.98 17.81
N ASP A 34 15.27 46.32 18.60
CA ASP A 34 13.80 46.34 18.47
C ASP A 34 13.19 45.54 19.63
N ALA A 35 13.35 46.08 20.84
CA ALA A 35 12.66 45.63 22.03
C ALA A 35 11.90 46.83 22.62
N ARG A 36 10.68 47.09 22.11
CA ARG A 36 9.61 47.85 22.78
C ARG A 36 8.33 47.92 21.92
N SER A 37 7.58 46.83 21.92
CA SER A 37 6.12 46.89 21.74
C SER A 37 5.48 45.61 22.28
N ALA A 38 5.45 45.52 23.60
CA ALA A 38 4.71 44.50 24.32
C ALA A 38 4.09 45.18 25.53
N LEU A 39 2.79 45.48 25.44
CA LEU A 39 1.81 45.58 26.53
C LEU A 39 0.49 46.12 25.95
N SER A 40 -0.20 45.26 25.21
CA SER A 40 -1.67 45.26 25.11
C SER A 40 -2.11 43.82 25.28
N LEU A 41 -2.19 43.39 26.54
CA LEU A 41 -2.90 42.17 26.91
C LEU A 41 -4.38 42.53 26.88
N ASP A 42 -4.92 42.63 25.67
CA ASP A 42 -6.36 42.52 25.48
C ASP A 42 -6.71 41.07 25.82
N ALA A 43 -7.40 40.93 26.95
CA ALA A 43 -8.13 39.74 27.29
C ALA A 43 -9.25 39.57 26.25
N ASP A 44 -8.88 39.08 25.08
CA ASP A 44 -9.80 38.52 24.10
C ASP A 44 -10.34 37.24 24.75
N LEU A 45 -11.41 37.41 25.54
CA LEU A 45 -12.20 36.33 26.10
C LEU A 45 -12.58 35.43 24.94
N ALA A 46 -11.85 34.32 24.80
CA ALA A 46 -11.98 33.36 23.73
C ALA A 46 -13.46 33.06 23.51
N LYS A 47 -14.02 33.60 22.41
CA LYS A 47 -15.36 33.22 21.98
C LYS A 47 -15.36 31.69 21.94
N PRO A 48 -16.37 31.02 22.53
CA PRO A 48 -16.47 29.58 22.41
C PRO A 48 -16.42 29.25 20.90
N PRO A 49 -15.63 28.24 20.50
CA PRO A 49 -15.50 27.87 19.10
C PRO A 49 -16.90 27.69 18.52
N ASN A 50 -17.11 28.22 17.31
CA ASN A 50 -18.38 28.04 16.61
C ASN A 50 -18.67 26.53 16.53
N GLU A 51 -19.93 26.13 16.74
CA GLU A 51 -20.35 24.72 16.76
C GLU A 51 -19.87 23.94 15.51
N THR A 52 -19.83 24.63 14.36
CA THR A 52 -19.27 24.11 13.10
C THR A 52 -17.79 23.75 13.22
N ASP A 53 -16.97 24.59 13.87
CA ASP A 53 -15.53 24.36 14.03
C ASP A 53 -15.28 23.19 14.99
N ALA A 54 -16.09 23.07 16.04
CA ALA A 54 -16.03 21.94 16.97
C ALA A 54 -16.38 20.62 16.24
N LYS A 55 -17.48 20.58 15.48
CA LYS A 55 -17.86 19.41 14.68
C LYS A 55 -16.79 19.04 13.64
N GLN A 56 -16.22 20.01 12.94
CA GLN A 56 -15.13 19.78 12.00
C GLN A 56 -13.86 19.27 12.68
N SER A 57 -13.54 19.74 13.88
CA SER A 57 -12.39 19.26 14.66
C SER A 57 -12.53 17.79 15.05
N LEU A 58 -13.74 17.36 15.44
CA LEU A 58 -14.05 15.97 15.78
C LEU A 58 -13.98 15.07 14.54
N LEU A 59 -14.55 15.51 13.42
CA LEU A 59 -14.45 14.79 12.16
C LEU A 59 -12.99 14.63 11.73
N LYS A 60 -12.19 15.70 11.82
CA LYS A 60 -10.77 15.67 11.43
C LYS A 60 -9.92 14.78 12.34
N LYS A 61 -10.12 14.85 13.68
CA LYS A 61 -9.30 14.11 14.65
C LYS A 61 -9.72 12.64 14.75
N TYR A 62 -11.03 12.35 14.75
CA TYR A 62 -11.56 11.01 15.04
C TYR A 62 -12.24 10.33 13.87
N GLY A 63 -12.56 11.07 12.79
CA GLY A 63 -13.40 10.56 11.70
C GLY A 63 -14.85 10.36 12.13
N VAL A 64 -15.33 11.17 13.08
CA VAL A 64 -16.65 11.04 13.71
C VAL A 64 -17.52 12.24 13.35
N GLU A 65 -18.75 11.95 12.93
CA GLU A 65 -19.83 12.90 12.72
C GLU A 65 -20.76 12.90 13.93
N THR A 66 -21.55 13.97 14.08
CA THR A 66 -22.56 14.07 15.13
C THR A 66 -23.95 14.28 14.57
N ARG A 67 -24.95 13.71 15.25
CA ARG A 67 -26.37 13.98 14.98
C ARG A 67 -27.15 14.04 16.28
N GLU A 68 -28.16 14.89 16.33
CA GLU A 68 -29.12 14.91 17.42
C GLU A 68 -30.06 13.70 17.28
N VAL A 69 -30.26 12.97 18.38
CA VAL A 69 -31.22 11.86 18.46
C VAL A 69 -32.11 12.03 19.68
N ASN A 70 -33.43 11.95 19.48
CA ASN A 70 -34.44 12.20 20.52
C ASN A 70 -34.28 13.59 21.18
N ASP A 71 -35.18 13.95 22.10
CA ASP A 71 -35.16 15.25 22.77
C ASP A 71 -33.94 15.38 23.72
N GLY A 72 -32.80 15.84 23.19
CA GLY A 72 -31.63 16.27 23.95
C GLY A 72 -30.48 15.27 24.08
N GLN A 73 -30.31 14.34 23.14
CA GLN A 73 -29.07 13.55 23.03
C GLN A 73 -28.34 13.80 21.71
N THR A 74 -27.01 13.78 21.78
CA THR A 74 -26.13 13.79 20.61
C THR A 74 -25.49 12.43 20.44
N GLU A 75 -25.65 11.83 19.26
CA GLU A 75 -24.91 10.66 18.80
C GLU A 75 -23.63 11.07 18.08
N PHE A 76 -22.56 10.38 18.42
CA PHE A 76 -21.27 10.43 17.74
C PHE A 76 -21.11 9.11 16.99
N PHE A 77 -20.96 9.17 15.67
CA PHE A 77 -20.88 7.99 14.83
C PHE A 77 -19.85 8.16 13.71
N TYR A 78 -19.38 7.04 13.15
CA TYR A 78 -18.57 7.04 11.94
C TYR A 78 -19.10 6.02 10.95
N ARG A 79 -18.95 6.30 9.64
CA ARG A 79 -19.38 5.37 8.60
C ARG A 79 -18.26 4.39 8.24
N ALA A 80 -18.55 3.10 8.38
CA ALA A 80 -17.66 2.03 7.96
C ALA A 80 -18.43 0.72 7.75
N GLY A 81 -17.96 -0.13 6.84
CA GLY A 81 -18.61 -1.41 6.55
C GLY A 81 -20.01 -1.25 5.94
N GLY A 82 -20.30 -0.10 5.31
CA GLY A 82 -21.59 0.20 4.69
C GLY A 82 -22.68 0.68 5.66
N HIS A 83 -22.34 1.00 6.92
CA HIS A 83 -23.30 1.44 7.93
C HIS A 83 -22.70 2.45 8.91
N ASP A 84 -23.58 3.12 9.67
CA ASP A 84 -23.19 4.04 10.75
C ASP A 84 -22.84 3.23 12.01
N ASN A 85 -21.67 3.49 12.58
CA ASN A 85 -21.19 2.91 13.82
C ASN A 85 -21.26 3.96 14.92
N VAL A 86 -22.27 3.88 15.79
CA VAL A 86 -22.41 4.77 16.95
C VAL A 86 -21.35 4.39 18.00
N VAL A 87 -20.52 5.35 18.38
CA VAL A 87 -19.40 5.14 19.31
C VAL A 87 -19.61 5.80 20.67
N LEU A 88 -20.40 6.87 20.69
CA LEU A 88 -20.69 7.60 21.91
C LEU A 88 -22.08 8.23 21.80
N ARG A 89 -22.81 8.21 22.91
CA ARG A 89 -24.05 8.98 23.10
C ARG A 89 -23.87 9.85 24.34
N THR A 90 -24.12 11.15 24.20
CA THR A 90 -24.11 12.09 25.32
C THR A 90 -25.41 12.89 25.34
N ALA A 91 -25.69 13.57 26.44
CA ALA A 91 -26.67 14.65 26.38
C ALA A 91 -26.14 15.79 25.50
N SER A 92 -27.04 16.55 24.90
CA SER A 92 -26.72 17.67 23.99
C SER A 92 -26.32 18.95 24.73
N ASP A 93 -26.20 18.91 26.06
CA ASP A 93 -25.75 20.04 26.86
C ASP A 93 -24.24 20.29 26.68
N ALA A 94 -23.82 21.54 26.91
CA ALA A 94 -22.46 21.98 26.68
C ALA A 94 -21.41 21.21 27.51
N ASP A 95 -21.74 20.85 28.75
CA ASP A 95 -20.82 20.13 29.64
C ASP A 95 -20.59 18.69 29.17
N SER A 96 -21.63 18.05 28.65
CA SER A 96 -21.57 16.71 28.06
C SER A 96 -20.77 16.72 26.76
N LEU A 97 -21.01 17.69 25.86
CA LEU A 97 -20.28 17.84 24.61
C LEU A 97 -18.79 18.17 24.85
N ALA A 98 -18.47 18.97 25.86
CA ALA A 98 -17.09 19.31 26.21
C ALA A 98 -16.26 18.09 26.68
N LYS A 99 -16.91 17.03 27.17
CA LYS A 99 -16.25 15.78 27.61
C LYS A 99 -16.08 14.76 26.48
N ALA A 100 -16.76 14.96 25.34
CA ALA A 100 -16.73 14.00 24.24
C ALA A 100 -15.32 13.74 23.68
N PRO A 101 -14.41 14.73 23.52
CA PRO A 101 -13.05 14.48 23.06
C PRO A 101 -12.26 13.48 23.92
N ASP A 102 -12.32 13.62 25.25
CA ASP A 102 -11.62 12.70 26.17
C ASP A 102 -12.20 11.28 26.11
N GLN A 103 -13.51 11.17 25.90
CA GLN A 103 -14.17 9.87 25.72
C GLN A 103 -13.80 9.23 24.38
N LEU A 104 -13.73 10.02 23.31
CA LEU A 104 -13.31 9.57 21.98
C LEU A 104 -11.83 9.17 21.98
N ASP A 105 -10.94 9.90 22.66
CA ASP A 105 -9.53 9.50 22.83
C ASP A 105 -9.42 8.13 23.51
N LYS A 106 -10.23 7.87 24.54
CA LYS A 106 -10.29 6.55 25.18
C LYS A 106 -10.81 5.46 24.24
N ILE A 107 -11.85 5.73 23.46
CA ILE A 107 -12.42 4.78 22.50
C ILE A 107 -11.38 4.44 21.42
N VAL A 108 -10.67 5.44 20.89
CA VAL A 108 -9.59 5.22 19.91
C VAL A 108 -8.49 4.35 20.51
N GLN A 109 -8.03 4.65 21.73
CA GLN A 109 -6.98 3.85 22.37
C GLN A 109 -7.46 2.41 22.64
N GLN A 110 -8.68 2.22 23.13
CA GLN A 110 -9.27 0.89 23.32
C GLN A 110 -9.33 0.11 21.99
N ARG A 111 -9.62 0.80 20.89
CA ARG A 111 -9.65 0.20 19.56
C ARG A 111 -8.26 -0.24 19.11
N VAL A 112 -7.24 0.61 19.29
CA VAL A 112 -5.84 0.28 19.04
C VAL A 112 -5.41 -0.93 19.86
N ASP A 113 -5.64 -0.90 21.18
CA ASP A 113 -5.27 -1.99 22.09
C ASP A 113 -5.94 -3.32 21.69
N SER A 114 -7.22 -3.26 21.28
CA SER A 114 -7.96 -4.43 20.80
C SER A 114 -7.33 -5.01 19.53
N ILE A 115 -6.99 -4.17 18.55
CA ILE A 115 -6.35 -4.59 17.30
C ILE A 115 -4.99 -5.21 17.58
N GLU A 116 -4.12 -4.53 18.33
CA GLU A 116 -2.80 -5.04 18.71
C GLU A 116 -2.91 -6.39 19.44
N LYS A 117 -3.82 -6.52 20.40
CA LYS A 117 -4.02 -7.74 21.17
C LYS A 117 -4.50 -8.91 20.30
N GLN A 118 -5.47 -8.66 19.41
CA GLN A 118 -6.10 -9.67 18.58
C GLN A 118 -5.17 -10.17 17.47
N PHE A 119 -4.49 -9.25 16.78
CA PHE A 119 -3.66 -9.58 15.60
C PHE A 119 -2.17 -9.68 15.90
N LYS A 120 -1.76 -9.39 17.15
CA LYS A 120 -0.36 -9.36 17.62
C LYS A 120 0.52 -8.36 16.90
N VAL A 121 -0.08 -7.37 16.25
CA VAL A 121 0.63 -6.25 15.62
C VAL A 121 0.96 -5.18 16.65
N THR A 122 1.79 -4.21 16.26
CA THR A 122 2.01 -2.98 17.01
C THR A 122 1.67 -1.79 16.13
N ILE A 123 0.85 -0.87 16.61
CA ILE A 123 0.51 0.38 15.96
C ILE A 123 1.37 1.48 16.60
N ALA A 124 2.16 2.17 15.78
CA ALA A 124 3.06 3.21 16.25
C ALA A 124 2.29 4.33 16.98
N LYS A 125 2.88 4.85 18.06
CA LYS A 125 2.23 5.90 18.86
C LYS A 125 2.27 7.24 18.13
N PRO A 126 1.28 8.14 18.32
CA PRO A 126 1.35 9.48 17.76
C PRO A 126 2.65 10.20 18.17
N GLY A 127 3.32 10.82 17.19
CA GLY A 127 4.62 11.49 17.37
C GLY A 127 5.83 10.56 17.35
N GLU A 128 5.64 9.24 17.25
CA GLU A 128 6.76 8.30 17.10
C GLU A 128 7.42 8.45 15.73
N PHE A 129 8.76 8.51 15.69
CA PHE A 129 9.50 8.57 14.43
C PHE A 129 9.26 7.31 13.59
N ALA A 130 8.85 7.52 12.34
CA ALA A 130 8.57 6.43 11.40
C ALA A 130 9.73 6.22 10.43
N THR A 131 10.08 7.26 9.69
CA THR A 131 11.11 7.24 8.64
C THR A 131 11.50 8.67 8.27
N THR A 132 12.57 8.81 7.49
CA THR A 132 12.84 10.02 6.73
C THR A 132 12.14 9.91 5.37
N ALA A 133 11.50 10.98 4.92
CA ALA A 133 10.90 11.00 3.59
C ALA A 133 11.99 10.87 2.53
N GLU A 134 11.69 10.19 1.43
CA GLU A 134 12.53 10.22 0.24
C GLU A 134 11.98 11.33 -0.68
N VAL A 135 12.86 12.19 -1.20
CA VAL A 135 12.54 13.14 -2.25
C VAL A 135 13.54 12.96 -3.38
N ASN A 136 13.12 13.19 -4.62
CA ASN A 136 14.05 13.15 -5.75
C ASN A 136 14.67 14.54 -5.92
N ASP A 137 16.00 14.61 -6.03
CA ASP A 137 16.70 15.82 -6.46
C ASP A 137 16.48 16.10 -7.97
N ASP A 138 17.08 17.17 -8.49
CA ASP A 138 16.92 17.55 -9.91
C ASP A 138 17.47 16.51 -10.90
N ASP A 139 18.44 15.70 -10.44
CA ASP A 139 19.05 14.56 -11.13
C ASP A 139 18.27 13.25 -10.89
N CYS A 140 17.18 13.30 -10.13
CA CYS A 140 16.37 12.19 -9.71
C CYS A 140 17.09 11.11 -8.90
N LYS A 141 18.08 11.55 -8.13
CA LYS A 141 18.63 10.72 -7.06
C LYS A 141 17.71 10.88 -5.85
N PRO A 142 17.32 9.77 -5.21
CA PRO A 142 16.60 9.85 -3.95
C PRO A 142 17.53 10.48 -2.91
N VAL A 143 17.12 11.59 -2.34
CA VAL A 143 17.77 12.26 -1.21
C VAL A 143 16.83 12.27 0.00
N ALA A 144 17.43 12.37 1.19
CA ALA A 144 16.67 12.44 2.43
C ALA A 144 15.91 13.77 2.52
N GLY A 145 14.59 13.68 2.65
CA GLY A 145 13.68 14.79 2.93
C GLY A 145 13.40 14.94 4.43
N ASP A 146 12.20 15.43 4.75
CA ASP A 146 11.81 15.66 6.12
C ASP A 146 11.60 14.36 6.92
N LYS A 147 11.79 14.43 8.24
CA LYS A 147 11.35 13.38 9.16
C LYS A 147 9.83 13.23 9.12
N VAL A 148 9.35 11.99 9.02
CA VAL A 148 7.95 11.59 9.03
C VAL A 148 7.65 10.87 10.35
N TYR A 149 6.51 11.19 10.94
CA TYR A 149 6.10 10.63 12.23
C TYR A 149 4.78 9.88 12.10
N ALA A 150 4.52 9.00 13.05
CA ALA A 150 3.20 8.42 13.20
C ALA A 150 2.21 9.46 13.74
N ARG A 151 0.96 9.34 13.32
CA ARG A 151 -0.19 10.07 13.86
C ARG A 151 -1.23 9.11 14.41
N GLN A 152 -2.21 9.65 15.12
CA GLN A 152 -3.36 8.88 15.58
C GLN A 152 -4.24 8.49 14.38
N GLY A 153 -4.68 7.23 14.33
CA GLY A 153 -5.68 6.79 13.37
C GLY A 153 -7.08 7.25 13.75
N THR A 154 -7.86 7.66 12.75
CA THR A 154 -9.30 7.89 12.93
C THR A 154 -10.04 6.55 13.09
N LEU A 155 -11.26 6.58 13.64
CA LEU A 155 -12.05 5.35 13.83
C LEU A 155 -12.36 4.61 12.51
N PRO A 156 -12.71 5.27 11.39
CA PRO A 156 -12.82 4.61 10.09
C PRO A 156 -11.52 3.93 9.63
N VAL A 157 -10.37 4.59 9.80
CA VAL A 157 -9.06 4.03 9.42
C VAL A 157 -8.74 2.79 10.27
N LEU A 158 -8.98 2.85 11.58
CA LEU A 158 -8.76 1.71 12.47
C LEU A 158 -9.73 0.55 12.17
N PHE A 159 -10.96 0.85 11.76
CA PHE A 159 -11.90 -0.17 11.28
C PHE A 159 -11.39 -0.86 10.02
N GLY A 160 -10.99 -0.09 8.99
CA GLY A 160 -10.43 -0.66 7.76
C GLY A 160 -9.16 -1.46 8.02
N LEU A 161 -8.29 -0.97 8.92
CA LEU A 161 -7.08 -1.68 9.34
C LEU A 161 -7.41 -3.04 9.97
N GLU A 162 -8.40 -3.10 10.87
CA GLU A 162 -8.84 -4.38 11.44
C GLU A 162 -9.34 -5.34 10.35
N GLU A 163 -10.19 -4.88 9.44
CA GLU A 163 -10.74 -5.74 8.38
C GLU A 163 -9.63 -6.29 7.49
N GLY A 164 -8.67 -5.44 7.09
CA GLY A 164 -7.52 -5.87 6.32
C GLY A 164 -6.64 -6.88 7.07
N LEU A 165 -6.40 -6.67 8.37
CA LEU A 165 -5.66 -7.62 9.23
C LEU A 165 -6.39 -8.97 9.36
N ARG A 166 -7.72 -8.96 9.41
CA ARG A 166 -8.54 -10.19 9.46
C ARG A 166 -8.43 -11.00 8.18
N GLN A 167 -8.45 -10.33 7.03
CA GLN A 167 -8.30 -10.96 5.71
C GLN A 167 -6.86 -11.45 5.47
N SER A 168 -5.87 -10.80 6.07
CA SER A 168 -4.47 -11.13 5.87
C SER A 168 -3.93 -12.27 6.73
N GLN A 169 -4.72 -12.87 7.62
CA GLN A 169 -4.20 -13.95 8.49
C GLN A 169 -3.65 -15.14 7.68
N PRO A 170 -2.46 -15.69 8.02
CA PRO A 170 -1.54 -15.35 9.10
C PRO A 170 -0.39 -14.42 8.69
N SER A 171 -0.45 -13.80 7.52
CA SER A 171 0.64 -13.01 6.94
C SER A 171 1.01 -11.77 7.74
N GLN A 172 0.23 -11.35 8.74
CA GLN A 172 0.61 -10.26 9.65
C GLN A 172 1.69 -10.66 10.66
N PHE A 173 1.97 -11.96 10.82
CA PHE A 173 3.00 -12.44 11.74
C PHE A 173 4.40 -12.38 11.13
N LEU A 174 5.39 -12.07 11.94
CA LEU A 174 6.81 -12.19 11.59
C LEU A 174 7.25 -13.66 11.58
N ALA A 175 8.46 -13.90 11.06
CA ALA A 175 9.10 -15.21 11.14
C ALA A 175 9.08 -15.74 12.59
N GLY A 176 8.56 -16.96 12.77
CA GLY A 176 8.39 -17.59 14.09
C GLY A 176 7.02 -17.37 14.75
N GLY A 177 6.13 -16.55 14.17
CA GLY A 177 4.70 -16.53 14.51
C GLY A 177 4.31 -15.92 15.86
N LYS A 178 5.27 -15.38 16.64
CA LYS A 178 5.02 -14.83 17.99
C LYS A 178 4.67 -13.34 18.01
N GLU A 179 5.29 -12.59 17.11
CA GLU A 179 5.14 -11.14 16.98
C GLU A 179 4.55 -10.83 15.60
N GLY A 180 3.71 -9.80 15.53
CA GLY A 180 3.20 -9.24 14.28
C GLY A 180 4.03 -8.07 13.77
N ILE A 181 3.74 -7.66 12.54
CA ILE A 181 4.33 -6.49 11.90
C ILE A 181 3.96 -5.22 12.66
N LYS A 182 4.87 -4.24 12.65
CA LYS A 182 4.58 -2.89 13.15
C LYS A 182 3.99 -2.02 12.04
N ILE A 183 2.92 -1.30 12.36
CA ILE A 183 2.16 -0.46 11.45
C ILE A 183 2.28 1.00 11.89
N TYR A 184 2.56 1.87 10.93
CA TYR A 184 2.68 3.30 11.11
C TYR A 184 1.61 4.00 10.27
N LEU A 185 0.73 4.77 10.93
CA LEU A 185 -0.19 5.67 10.26
C LEU A 185 0.52 7.02 10.14
N LEU A 186 0.99 7.39 8.95
CA LEU A 186 1.89 8.53 8.79
C LEU A 186 1.17 9.88 8.87
N ASP A 187 1.87 10.89 9.39
CA ASP A 187 1.44 12.29 9.43
C ASP A 187 1.56 13.01 8.08
N LYS A 188 2.54 12.61 7.27
CA LYS A 188 2.77 13.09 5.90
C LYS A 188 3.27 11.97 4.98
N GLN A 189 3.42 12.28 3.69
CA GLN A 189 3.97 11.34 2.72
C GLN A 189 5.45 11.06 3.01
N ALA A 190 5.84 9.79 2.96
CA ALA A 190 7.22 9.34 3.16
C ALA A 190 7.95 8.99 1.86
N ALA A 191 7.21 8.74 0.79
CA ALA A 191 7.75 8.50 -0.53
C ALA A 191 7.47 9.74 -1.40
N PRO A 192 8.34 10.05 -2.38
CA PRO A 192 7.98 11.00 -3.41
C PRO A 192 6.77 10.46 -4.18
N ASP A 193 6.02 11.33 -4.84
CA ASP A 193 4.94 10.91 -5.74
C ASP A 193 5.55 10.08 -6.87
N PHE A 194 5.58 8.76 -6.69
CA PHE A 194 5.95 7.82 -7.73
C PHE A 194 4.81 7.77 -8.77
N TYR A 195 5.15 7.60 -10.05
CA TYR A 195 4.17 7.37 -11.12
C TYR A 195 3.24 8.55 -11.44
N GLY A 196 3.80 9.71 -11.82
CA GLY A 196 3.00 10.76 -12.45
C GLY A 196 2.06 11.51 -11.51
N GLY A 197 2.50 11.77 -10.28
CA GLY A 197 1.72 12.55 -9.30
C GLY A 197 0.69 11.73 -8.51
N ARG A 198 0.72 10.39 -8.61
CA ARG A 198 -0.10 9.55 -7.74
C ARG A 198 0.55 9.45 -6.36
N LYS A 199 -0.21 9.85 -5.35
CA LYS A 199 0.21 9.69 -3.96
C LYS A 199 0.19 8.21 -3.59
N VAL A 200 1.32 7.72 -3.09
CA VAL A 200 1.42 6.38 -2.50
C VAL A 200 0.43 6.27 -1.35
N GLN A 201 -0.34 5.19 -1.27
CA GLN A 201 -1.37 4.98 -0.25
C GLN A 201 -0.87 4.11 0.91
N GLY A 202 -0.04 3.13 0.60
CA GLY A 202 0.60 2.23 1.55
C GLY A 202 2.00 1.85 1.07
N THR A 203 2.85 1.38 1.99
CA THR A 203 4.14 0.80 1.64
C THR A 203 4.59 -0.21 2.69
N TYR A 204 4.96 -1.40 2.24
CA TYR A 204 5.72 -2.36 3.00
C TYR A 204 7.23 -2.11 2.87
N ARG A 205 7.95 -2.11 4.00
CA ARG A 205 9.42 -2.17 4.01
C ARG A 205 9.88 -3.45 4.69
N PHE A 206 10.68 -4.25 4.00
CA PHE A 206 11.28 -5.48 4.52
C PHE A 206 12.15 -5.25 5.76
N LYS A 207 12.79 -4.09 5.85
CA LYS A 207 13.65 -3.68 6.96
C LYS A 207 13.43 -2.19 7.23
N SER A 208 12.96 -1.88 8.43
CA SER A 208 13.05 -0.54 9.01
C SER A 208 14.43 -0.33 9.64
N ASP A 209 14.64 0.84 10.25
CA ASP A 209 15.89 1.19 10.95
C ASP A 209 16.26 0.19 12.07
N ASN A 210 15.28 -0.52 12.63
CA ASN A 210 15.53 -1.56 13.65
C ASN A 210 15.68 -2.97 13.06
N GLY A 211 15.70 -3.10 11.72
CA GLY A 211 15.87 -4.37 11.02
C GLY A 211 14.63 -5.25 10.92
N LYS A 212 13.48 -4.85 11.48
CA LYS A 212 12.19 -5.56 11.35
C LYS A 212 11.35 -4.98 10.21
N PRO A 213 10.49 -5.79 9.56
CA PRO A 213 9.59 -5.28 8.55
C PRO A 213 8.49 -4.42 9.17
N VAL A 214 8.03 -3.43 8.40
CA VAL A 214 7.02 -2.46 8.81
C VAL A 214 6.08 -2.14 7.66
N ILE A 215 4.88 -1.65 8.01
CA ILE A 215 3.91 -1.12 7.07
C ILE A 215 3.70 0.36 7.37
N TYR A 216 3.74 1.17 6.32
CA TYR A 216 3.36 2.57 6.33
C TYR A 216 2.00 2.73 5.65
N ILE A 217 1.03 3.33 6.31
CA ILE A 217 -0.21 3.81 5.67
C ILE A 217 -0.13 5.33 5.63
N THR A 218 -0.03 5.87 4.42
CA THR A 218 0.19 7.31 4.21
C THR A 218 -1.08 8.12 4.44
N PRO A 219 -1.03 9.47 4.47
CA PRO A 219 -2.25 10.27 4.50
C PRO A 219 -3.21 9.96 3.36
N ALA A 220 -2.71 9.74 2.13
CA ALA A 220 -3.56 9.42 0.99
C ALA A 220 -4.26 8.06 1.14
N GLY A 221 -3.61 7.09 1.80
CA GLY A 221 -4.25 5.83 2.16
C GLY A 221 -5.29 5.98 3.26
N GLN A 222 -5.01 6.84 4.25
CA GLN A 222 -5.93 7.13 5.36
C GLN A 222 -7.15 7.96 4.95
N GLU A 223 -7.08 8.69 3.84
CA GLU A 223 -8.20 9.40 3.22
C GLU A 223 -9.13 8.48 2.43
N GLN A 224 -8.74 7.21 2.21
CA GLN A 224 -9.61 6.25 1.54
C GLN A 224 -10.76 5.78 2.47
N PRO A 225 -11.90 5.33 1.91
CA PRO A 225 -12.95 4.70 2.68
C PRO A 225 -12.43 3.51 3.50
N ALA A 226 -13.12 3.15 4.58
CA ALA A 226 -12.68 2.06 5.46
C ALA A 226 -12.71 0.69 4.73
N THR A 227 -13.80 0.40 4.02
CA THR A 227 -14.01 -0.86 3.29
C THR A 227 -14.61 -0.62 1.90
N SER A 228 -14.67 -1.65 1.06
CA SER A 228 -15.33 -1.62 -0.25
C SER A 228 -16.81 -1.26 -0.17
N LYS A 229 -17.49 -1.59 0.94
CA LYS A 229 -18.89 -1.20 1.17
C LYS A 229 -19.08 0.30 1.40
N ASP A 230 -17.98 1.02 1.65
CA ASP A 230 -17.95 2.47 1.85
C ASP A 230 -17.47 3.21 0.60
N THR A 231 -17.09 2.49 -0.47
CA THR A 231 -16.64 3.09 -1.73
C THR A 231 -17.80 3.50 -2.63
N LEU A 232 -17.58 4.52 -3.46
CA LEU A 232 -18.57 5.00 -4.44
C LEU A 232 -18.58 4.13 -5.69
N LYS A 233 -17.43 3.58 -6.09
CA LYS A 233 -17.31 2.73 -7.28
C LYS A 233 -16.71 1.38 -6.91
N PRO A 234 -17.27 0.27 -7.43
CA PRO A 234 -16.66 -1.04 -7.29
C PRO A 234 -15.20 -1.03 -7.78
N GLY A 235 -14.30 -1.57 -6.96
CA GLY A 235 -12.86 -1.63 -7.27
C GLY A 235 -12.05 -0.43 -6.77
N ASP A 236 -12.68 0.62 -6.23
CA ASP A 236 -11.95 1.70 -5.57
C ASP A 236 -11.16 1.17 -4.36
N ARG A 237 -9.96 1.72 -4.17
CA ARG A 237 -9.11 1.39 -3.03
C ARG A 237 -9.75 1.87 -1.73
N ASN A 238 -9.49 1.15 -0.67
CA ASN A 238 -9.98 1.40 0.67
C ASN A 238 -8.91 0.95 1.68
N VAL A 239 -9.00 1.41 2.93
CA VAL A 239 -7.99 1.14 3.97
C VAL A 239 -7.81 -0.36 4.19
N ALA A 240 -8.89 -1.15 4.19
CA ALA A 240 -8.80 -2.60 4.31
C ALA A 240 -8.03 -3.23 3.15
N TRP A 241 -8.32 -2.84 1.90
CA TRP A 241 -7.59 -3.34 0.72
C TRP A 241 -6.10 -2.97 0.77
N ILE A 242 -5.79 -1.72 1.09
CA ILE A 242 -4.40 -1.24 1.24
C ILE A 242 -3.68 -2.09 2.29
N THR A 243 -4.30 -2.27 3.46
CA THR A 243 -3.75 -3.09 4.54
C THR A 243 -3.51 -4.53 4.09
N THR A 244 -4.46 -5.14 3.38
CA THR A 244 -4.31 -6.50 2.86
C THR A 244 -3.16 -6.61 1.85
N HIS A 245 -3.04 -5.63 0.97
CA HIS A 245 -1.96 -5.54 0.00
C HIS A 245 -0.59 -5.42 0.68
N GLU A 246 -0.41 -4.45 1.58
CA GLU A 246 0.87 -4.26 2.24
C GLU A 246 1.28 -5.46 3.12
N ILE A 247 0.32 -6.18 3.69
CA ILE A 247 0.61 -7.41 4.45
C ILE A 247 0.92 -8.59 3.51
N ALA A 248 0.37 -8.64 2.30
CA ALA A 248 0.70 -9.67 1.32
C ALA A 248 2.20 -9.67 0.98
N HIS A 249 2.84 -8.51 0.97
CA HIS A 249 4.29 -8.37 0.86
C HIS A 249 5.08 -9.06 1.98
N ASN A 250 4.55 -9.08 3.21
CA ASN A 250 5.17 -9.87 4.27
C ASN A 250 5.03 -11.37 4.02
N SER A 251 3.86 -11.84 3.55
CA SER A 251 3.68 -13.25 3.13
C SER A 251 4.74 -13.66 2.10
N GLN A 252 4.93 -12.82 1.08
CA GLN A 252 5.95 -12.99 0.05
C GLN A 252 7.34 -13.09 0.67
N SER A 253 7.70 -12.19 1.59
CA SER A 253 9.00 -12.24 2.25
C SER A 253 9.25 -13.54 3.04
N LEU A 254 8.21 -14.10 3.67
CA LEU A 254 8.30 -15.32 4.48
C LEU A 254 8.38 -16.58 3.62
N GLN A 255 7.67 -16.61 2.48
CA GLN A 255 7.63 -17.77 1.60
C GLN A 255 8.73 -17.76 0.53
N TRP A 256 9.06 -16.61 -0.05
CA TRP A 256 10.14 -16.48 -1.04
C TRP A 256 11.53 -16.58 -0.40
N GLY A 257 11.65 -16.53 0.92
CA GLY A 257 12.86 -17.01 1.59
C GLY A 257 13.08 -18.53 1.41
N ARG A 258 12.04 -19.28 1.02
CA ARG A 258 12.04 -20.75 0.86
C ARG A 258 11.95 -21.20 -0.61
N GLU A 259 11.34 -20.38 -1.46
CA GLU A 259 11.27 -20.56 -2.91
C GLU A 259 12.04 -19.43 -3.60
N THR A 260 12.80 -19.72 -4.65
CA THR A 260 13.44 -18.66 -5.42
C THR A 260 12.35 -17.74 -6.01
N PRO A 261 12.34 -16.41 -5.73
CA PRO A 261 11.37 -15.44 -6.26
C PRO A 261 11.08 -15.61 -7.76
N GLU A 262 12.07 -16.10 -8.49
CA GLU A 262 12.04 -16.54 -9.87
C GLU A 262 10.92 -17.51 -10.23
N ASN A 263 10.72 -18.56 -9.44
CA ASN A 263 9.74 -19.60 -9.78
C ASN A 263 8.33 -19.04 -9.69
N VAL A 264 8.09 -18.18 -8.70
CA VAL A 264 6.83 -17.47 -8.54
C VAL A 264 6.64 -16.49 -9.70
N ALA A 265 7.64 -15.68 -10.04
CA ALA A 265 7.57 -14.78 -11.18
C ALA A 265 7.24 -15.51 -12.50
N VAL A 266 7.90 -16.63 -12.80
CA VAL A 266 7.62 -17.43 -14.00
C VAL A 266 6.20 -18.00 -13.98
N ALA A 267 5.71 -18.49 -12.84
CA ALA A 267 4.34 -18.95 -12.72
C ALA A 267 3.33 -17.84 -13.04
N LEU A 268 3.64 -16.60 -12.63
CA LEU A 268 2.84 -15.39 -12.91
C LEU A 268 3.00 -14.88 -14.36
N GLY A 269 3.72 -15.58 -15.23
CA GLY A 269 3.94 -15.15 -16.61
C GLY A 269 5.03 -14.09 -16.79
N TRP A 270 5.91 -13.93 -15.79
CA TRP A 270 7.08 -13.05 -15.89
C TRP A 270 8.33 -13.83 -16.29
N GLU A 271 9.11 -13.27 -17.19
CA GLU A 271 10.30 -13.89 -17.75
C GLU A 271 11.60 -13.19 -17.34
N LYS A 272 12.66 -13.99 -17.20
CA LYS A 272 14.04 -13.50 -17.13
C LYS A 272 14.53 -13.23 -18.53
N TYR A 273 15.03 -12.02 -18.76
CA TYR A 273 15.92 -11.80 -19.88
C TYR A 273 17.36 -11.70 -19.38
N GLN A 274 18.22 -12.60 -19.86
CA GLN A 274 19.66 -12.47 -19.64
C GLN A 274 20.28 -11.84 -20.87
N HIS A 275 20.77 -10.62 -20.73
CA HIS A 275 21.51 -9.95 -21.80
C HIS A 275 22.81 -10.70 -22.09
N LYS A 276 23.29 -10.65 -23.34
CA LYS A 276 24.53 -11.33 -23.78
C LYS A 276 25.77 -10.91 -22.99
N SER A 277 25.76 -9.74 -22.35
CA SER A 277 26.82 -9.28 -21.44
C SER A 277 26.83 -9.99 -20.08
N GLY A 278 25.93 -10.94 -19.84
CA GLY A 278 25.75 -11.62 -18.56
C GLY A 278 24.86 -10.86 -17.57
N VAL A 279 24.47 -9.61 -17.88
CA VAL A 279 23.55 -8.82 -17.07
C VAL A 279 22.14 -9.40 -17.18
N THR A 280 21.60 -9.89 -16.07
CA THR A 280 20.18 -10.27 -15.99
C THR A 280 19.34 -9.00 -15.86
N VAL A 281 18.43 -8.79 -16.80
CA VAL A 281 17.39 -7.77 -16.71
C VAL A 281 16.14 -8.47 -16.20
N PHE A 282 15.65 -8.01 -15.06
CA PHE A 282 14.45 -8.54 -14.42
C PHE A 282 13.52 -7.35 -14.11
N PRO A 283 12.19 -7.46 -14.27
CA PRO A 283 11.39 -8.54 -14.88
C PRO A 283 10.56 -8.09 -16.12
N PHE A 284 10.23 -9.01 -17.03
CA PHE A 284 9.35 -8.76 -18.20
C PHE A 284 8.07 -9.58 -18.13
N ILE A 285 6.94 -9.09 -18.60
CA ILE A 285 5.71 -9.90 -18.75
C ILE A 285 5.68 -10.53 -20.13
N GLU A 286 5.46 -11.85 -20.21
CA GLU A 286 5.25 -12.53 -21.49
C GLU A 286 3.82 -12.29 -22.00
N GLY A 287 3.70 -11.84 -23.25
CA GLY A 287 2.43 -11.74 -23.97
C GLY A 287 1.96 -13.08 -24.52
N LYS A 288 0.67 -13.18 -24.85
CA LYS A 288 0.06 -14.34 -25.54
C LYS A 288 0.71 -14.65 -26.90
N ASN A 289 1.31 -13.66 -27.54
CA ASN A 289 2.04 -13.78 -28.80
C ASN A 289 3.55 -14.10 -28.59
N GLY A 290 4.01 -14.19 -27.35
CA GLY A 290 5.40 -14.45 -26.99
C GLY A 290 6.30 -13.20 -26.97
N ASP A 291 5.77 -12.01 -27.19
CA ASP A 291 6.50 -10.76 -26.94
C ASP A 291 6.71 -10.56 -25.44
N LEU A 292 7.72 -9.76 -25.07
CA LEU A 292 8.00 -9.40 -23.69
C LEU A 292 7.63 -7.94 -23.45
N TYR A 293 7.07 -7.62 -22.28
CA TYR A 293 6.71 -6.26 -21.90
C TYR A 293 7.51 -5.82 -20.67
N PHE A 294 8.13 -4.65 -20.76
CA PHE A 294 8.93 -4.06 -19.68
C PHE A 294 8.27 -2.80 -19.15
N ASN A 295 8.07 -2.71 -17.84
CA ASN A 295 7.62 -1.47 -17.20
C ASN A 295 8.84 -0.64 -16.83
N GLY A 296 8.98 0.52 -17.47
CA GLY A 296 10.11 1.41 -17.24
C GLY A 296 9.76 2.85 -17.52
N SER A 297 10.71 3.74 -17.33
CA SER A 297 10.56 5.16 -17.62
C SER A 297 11.71 5.63 -18.49
N ASP A 298 11.42 6.50 -19.46
CA ASP A 298 12.45 7.17 -20.27
C ASP A 298 13.27 8.18 -19.43
N SER A 299 12.69 8.63 -18.32
CA SER A 299 13.34 9.40 -17.27
C SER A 299 12.60 9.22 -15.94
N CYS A 300 13.28 9.47 -14.84
CA CYS A 300 12.68 9.60 -13.52
C CYS A 300 11.53 10.62 -13.38
N LYS A 301 11.42 11.59 -14.31
CA LYS A 301 10.36 12.62 -14.32
C LYS A 301 9.14 12.17 -15.12
N THR A 302 9.29 11.13 -15.94
CA THR A 302 8.19 10.54 -16.69
C THR A 302 7.56 9.38 -15.90
N PRO A 303 6.22 9.29 -15.85
CA PRO A 303 5.57 8.09 -15.33
C PRO A 303 6.10 6.85 -16.06
N THR A 304 6.16 5.72 -15.36
CA THR A 304 6.51 4.47 -16.02
C THR A 304 5.45 4.12 -17.07
N THR A 305 5.90 3.61 -18.20
CA THR A 305 5.07 3.05 -19.27
C THR A 305 5.58 1.65 -19.61
N TRP A 306 4.78 0.88 -20.33
CA TRP A 306 5.18 -0.41 -20.81
C TRP A 306 5.78 -0.33 -22.20
N PHE A 307 6.87 -1.03 -22.43
CA PHE A 307 7.53 -1.14 -23.73
C PHE A 307 7.49 -2.58 -24.21
N SER A 308 7.29 -2.78 -25.52
CA SER A 308 7.46 -4.11 -26.13
C SER A 308 8.95 -4.40 -26.37
N ILE A 309 9.36 -5.61 -26.03
CA ILE A 309 10.73 -6.10 -26.03
C ILE A 309 10.75 -7.45 -26.74
N HIS A 310 11.64 -7.58 -27.71
CA HIS A 310 11.89 -8.84 -28.40
C HIS A 310 12.51 -9.87 -27.44
N LYS A 311 12.40 -11.17 -27.74
CA LYS A 311 13.04 -12.25 -26.95
C LYS A 311 14.57 -12.13 -26.83
N THR A 312 15.19 -11.35 -27.72
CA THR A 312 16.62 -11.01 -27.67
C THR A 312 16.91 -9.72 -26.89
N GLY A 313 15.95 -9.19 -26.12
CA GLY A 313 16.09 -8.02 -25.27
C GLY A 313 16.14 -6.67 -25.97
N TRP A 314 15.89 -6.62 -27.28
CA TRP A 314 15.83 -5.35 -28.01
C TRP A 314 14.42 -4.76 -27.93
N PRO A 315 14.26 -3.46 -27.66
CA PRO A 315 12.95 -2.83 -27.76
C PRO A 315 12.40 -2.93 -29.19
N LEU A 316 11.08 -2.96 -29.33
CA LEU A 316 10.37 -3.11 -30.61
C LEU A 316 9.61 -1.82 -30.98
N ASP A 317 9.68 -1.41 -32.24
CA ASP A 317 8.85 -0.31 -32.79
C ASP A 317 7.39 -0.74 -33.03
N ALA A 318 6.59 0.12 -33.66
CA ALA A 318 5.18 -0.15 -33.98
C ALA A 318 4.99 -1.27 -35.01
N ASN A 319 6.03 -1.62 -35.76
CA ASN A 319 6.04 -2.67 -36.78
C ASN A 319 6.59 -4.00 -36.22
N GLY A 320 6.96 -4.06 -34.94
CA GLY A 320 7.59 -5.22 -34.33
C GLY A 320 9.05 -5.40 -34.74
N LEU A 321 9.71 -4.36 -35.24
CA LEU A 321 11.13 -4.39 -35.60
C LEU A 321 12.01 -3.91 -34.44
N PRO A 322 13.16 -4.56 -34.18
CA PRO A 322 14.10 -4.12 -33.15
C PRO A 322 14.61 -2.70 -33.38
N VAL A 323 14.59 -1.87 -32.33
CA VAL A 323 15.16 -0.51 -32.30
C VAL A 323 16.29 -0.39 -31.29
N LYS A 324 17.08 0.69 -31.41
CA LYS A 324 18.30 0.88 -30.60
C LYS A 324 18.03 1.46 -29.22
N SER A 325 16.88 2.08 -29.00
CA SER A 325 16.55 2.78 -27.76
C SER A 325 15.08 2.55 -27.34
N VAL A 326 14.81 2.63 -26.03
CA VAL A 326 13.44 2.56 -25.50
C VAL A 326 12.58 3.78 -25.92
N ALA A 327 13.22 4.90 -26.25
CA ALA A 327 12.54 6.10 -26.74
C ALA A 327 11.88 5.89 -28.11
N GLU A 328 12.42 4.98 -28.92
CA GLU A 328 11.88 4.59 -30.24
C GLU A 328 10.87 3.42 -30.15
N ALA A 329 10.72 2.81 -28.96
CA ALA A 329 9.92 1.62 -28.79
C ALA A 329 8.42 1.94 -28.68
N SER A 330 7.59 0.97 -29.07
CA SER A 330 6.15 1.02 -28.84
C SER A 330 5.83 1.09 -27.36
N LYS A 331 4.99 2.06 -27.00
CA LYS A 331 4.51 2.31 -25.64
C LYS A 331 3.10 1.72 -25.46
N PHE A 332 2.86 1.14 -24.30
CA PHE A 332 1.59 0.51 -23.95
C PHE A 332 1.08 0.99 -22.59
N THR A 333 -0.25 1.07 -22.45
CA THR A 333 -0.90 1.31 -21.16
C THR A 333 -0.95 0.02 -20.32
N ASN A 334 -1.31 0.15 -19.04
CA ASN A 334 -1.51 -1.02 -18.18
C ASN A 334 -2.68 -1.88 -18.70
N GLU A 335 -3.75 -1.27 -19.20
CA GLU A 335 -4.87 -1.97 -19.82
C GLU A 335 -4.42 -2.84 -21.00
N GLU A 336 -3.62 -2.28 -21.91
CA GLU A 336 -3.15 -2.98 -23.10
C GLU A 336 -2.23 -4.15 -22.76
N VAL A 337 -1.28 -3.96 -21.82
CA VAL A 337 -0.41 -5.06 -21.39
C VAL A 337 -1.20 -6.13 -20.65
N MET A 338 -2.13 -5.76 -19.78
CA MET A 338 -2.97 -6.72 -19.06
C MET A 338 -3.82 -7.57 -20.02
N ASP A 339 -4.33 -6.99 -21.12
CA ASP A 339 -5.08 -7.73 -22.14
C ASP A 339 -4.20 -8.65 -22.99
N ARG A 340 -2.94 -8.26 -23.21
CA ARG A 340 -1.95 -9.01 -23.99
C ARG A 340 -1.21 -10.07 -23.19
N ALA A 341 -1.11 -9.92 -21.87
CA ALA A 341 -0.35 -10.81 -21.00
C ALA A 341 -0.84 -12.26 -21.08
N LYS A 342 0.12 -13.19 -21.06
CA LYS A 342 -0.13 -14.64 -21.09
C LYS A 342 -0.83 -15.11 -19.83
N VAL A 343 -0.39 -14.63 -18.67
CA VAL A 343 -1.13 -14.69 -17.41
C VAL A 343 -1.63 -13.27 -17.17
N ARG A 344 -2.96 -13.09 -17.09
CA ARG A 344 -3.55 -11.77 -16.93
C ARG A 344 -3.33 -11.27 -15.50
N PRO A 345 -2.74 -10.08 -15.28
CA PRO A 345 -2.72 -9.44 -13.97
C PRO A 345 -4.11 -9.23 -13.37
N SER A 346 -4.22 -9.25 -12.03
CA SER A 346 -5.53 -9.14 -11.35
C SER A 346 -6.11 -7.73 -11.33
N THR A 347 -5.27 -6.71 -11.38
CA THR A 347 -5.65 -5.29 -11.39
C THR A 347 -4.72 -4.50 -12.31
N PHE A 348 -4.89 -3.18 -12.41
CA PHE A 348 -3.96 -2.31 -13.15
C PHE A 348 -2.65 -2.01 -12.40
N TYR A 349 -2.43 -2.61 -11.23
CA TYR A 349 -1.25 -2.34 -10.39
C TYR A 349 -0.31 -3.55 -10.39
N PHE A 350 0.49 -3.71 -11.45
CA PHE A 350 1.35 -4.87 -11.67
C PHE A 350 2.73 -4.49 -12.20
N SER A 351 3.37 -3.48 -11.59
CA SER A 351 4.68 -2.97 -12.04
C SER A 351 5.84 -3.97 -11.85
N SER A 352 5.64 -5.01 -11.05
CA SER A 352 6.61 -6.10 -10.83
C SER A 352 5.87 -7.40 -10.44
N PRO A 353 6.52 -8.58 -10.52
CA PRO A 353 5.92 -9.82 -10.05
C PRO A 353 5.62 -9.80 -8.54
N PHE A 354 6.33 -8.96 -7.77
CA PHE A 354 6.06 -8.75 -6.35
C PHE A 354 4.74 -8.00 -6.12
N GLU A 355 4.53 -6.91 -6.85
CA GLU A 355 3.27 -6.16 -6.80
C GLU A 355 2.09 -6.97 -7.34
N GLU A 356 2.27 -7.65 -8.48
CA GLU A 356 1.20 -8.47 -9.08
C GLU A 356 0.75 -9.58 -8.13
N MET A 357 1.68 -10.29 -7.50
CA MET A 357 1.32 -11.36 -6.58
C MET A 357 0.70 -10.81 -5.29
N ALA A 358 1.11 -9.64 -4.81
CA ALA A 358 0.47 -8.98 -3.66
C ALA A 358 -0.98 -8.58 -3.99
N GLU A 359 -1.23 -8.07 -5.20
CA GLU A 359 -2.56 -7.78 -5.71
C GLU A 359 -3.41 -9.03 -5.89
N ALA A 360 -2.83 -10.12 -6.38
CA ALA A 360 -3.53 -11.39 -6.54
C ALA A 360 -3.92 -11.97 -5.19
N ILE A 361 -2.99 -12.01 -4.23
CA ILE A 361 -3.26 -12.41 -2.83
C ILE A 361 -4.36 -11.54 -2.24
N THR A 362 -4.28 -10.22 -2.43
CA THR A 362 -5.31 -9.29 -1.92
C THR A 362 -6.67 -9.60 -2.53
N SER A 363 -6.76 -9.70 -3.85
CA SER A 363 -8.00 -10.02 -4.56
C SER A 363 -8.60 -11.34 -4.08
N TYR A 364 -7.77 -12.35 -3.84
CA TYR A 364 -8.19 -13.66 -3.34
C TYR A 364 -8.70 -13.63 -1.89
N ARG A 365 -8.13 -12.77 -1.05
CA ARG A 365 -8.41 -12.71 0.40
C ARG A 365 -9.43 -11.65 0.81
N TYR A 366 -9.66 -10.64 -0.02
CA TYR A 366 -10.37 -9.45 0.41
C TYR A 366 -11.88 -9.65 0.53
N SER A 367 -12.55 -10.08 -0.54
CA SER A 367 -14.00 -10.34 -0.51
C SER A 367 -14.42 -11.44 -1.50
N PRO A 368 -15.64 -11.99 -1.37
CA PRO A 368 -16.15 -12.95 -2.35
C PRO A 368 -16.19 -12.39 -3.76
N GLU A 369 -16.51 -11.10 -3.90
CA GLU A 369 -16.59 -10.41 -5.20
C GLU A 369 -15.22 -10.25 -5.84
N SER A 370 -14.20 -9.82 -5.09
CA SER A 370 -12.83 -9.69 -5.62
C SER A 370 -12.23 -11.05 -5.96
N ARG A 371 -12.50 -12.07 -5.15
CA ARG A 371 -12.06 -13.45 -5.39
C ARG A 371 -12.74 -14.04 -6.62
N ALA A 372 -14.03 -13.78 -6.81
CA ALA A 372 -14.77 -14.15 -8.01
C ALA A 372 -14.24 -13.45 -9.26
N GLN A 373 -13.91 -12.15 -9.16
CA GLN A 373 -13.32 -11.40 -10.26
C GLN A 373 -11.95 -11.98 -10.66
N LEU A 374 -11.09 -12.29 -9.69
CA LEU A 374 -9.80 -12.94 -9.95
C LEU A 374 -9.99 -14.28 -10.69
N PHE A 375 -10.91 -15.12 -10.21
CA PHE A 375 -11.23 -16.41 -10.84
C PHE A 375 -11.67 -16.24 -12.30
N LYS A 376 -12.57 -15.29 -12.58
CA LYS A 376 -13.13 -15.08 -13.92
C LYS A 376 -12.14 -14.45 -14.88
N GLN A 377 -11.39 -13.44 -14.43
CA GLN A 377 -10.52 -12.65 -15.29
C GLN A 377 -9.16 -13.32 -15.51
N SER A 378 -8.64 -14.02 -14.50
CA SER A 378 -7.35 -14.70 -14.58
C SER A 378 -7.37 -16.05 -13.85
N PRO A 379 -7.99 -17.09 -14.45
CA PRO A 379 -8.07 -18.41 -13.83
C PRO A 379 -6.71 -18.98 -13.43
N LYS A 380 -5.68 -18.74 -14.24
CA LYS A 380 -4.33 -19.23 -13.94
C LYS A 380 -3.72 -18.53 -12.72
N LEU A 381 -3.87 -17.21 -12.63
CA LEU A 381 -3.42 -16.44 -11.47
C LEU A 381 -4.19 -16.86 -10.21
N TYR A 382 -5.50 -17.09 -10.31
CA TYR A 382 -6.31 -17.63 -9.22
C TYR A 382 -5.75 -18.96 -8.67
N GLU A 383 -5.43 -19.92 -9.55
CA GLU A 383 -4.86 -21.21 -9.14
C GLU A 383 -3.54 -21.04 -8.38
N ILE A 384 -2.64 -20.21 -8.92
CA ILE A 384 -1.33 -19.93 -8.30
C ILE A 384 -1.52 -19.30 -6.93
N THR A 385 -2.39 -18.29 -6.82
CA THR A 385 -2.69 -17.63 -5.55
C THR A 385 -3.34 -18.58 -4.54
N ALA A 386 -4.28 -19.42 -4.98
CA ALA A 386 -4.95 -20.39 -4.11
C ALA A 386 -3.98 -21.45 -3.57
N GLU A 387 -3.03 -21.92 -4.40
CA GLU A 387 -1.97 -22.83 -3.98
C GLU A 387 -1.02 -22.15 -2.97
N TYR A 388 -0.59 -20.94 -3.28
CA TYR A 388 0.26 -20.13 -2.41
C TYR A 388 -0.37 -19.88 -1.03
N ASP A 389 -1.65 -19.49 -0.99
CA ASP A 389 -2.39 -19.30 0.26
C ASP A 389 -2.52 -20.60 1.05
N ARG A 390 -2.83 -21.71 0.38
CA ARG A 390 -2.92 -23.04 1.02
C ARG A 390 -1.58 -23.46 1.63
N LYS A 391 -0.48 -23.19 0.93
CA LYS A 391 0.88 -23.45 1.44
C LYS A 391 1.16 -22.61 2.68
N GLU A 392 0.82 -21.32 2.66
CA GLU A 392 0.98 -20.46 3.84
C GLU A 392 0.24 -21.01 5.07
N LEU A 393 -1.02 -21.38 4.87
CA LEU A 393 -1.86 -21.91 5.95
C LEU A 393 -1.31 -23.24 6.48
N ALA A 394 -0.80 -24.10 5.61
CA ALA A 394 -0.15 -25.35 6.01
C ALA A 394 1.16 -25.11 6.77
N ASP A 395 1.95 -24.14 6.34
CA ASP A 395 3.23 -23.81 6.96
C ASP A 395 3.06 -23.15 8.34
N PHE A 396 2.01 -22.33 8.51
CA PHE A 396 1.76 -21.62 9.77
C PHE A 396 0.94 -22.46 10.78
N TYR A 397 -0.18 -23.05 10.35
CA TYR A 397 -1.09 -23.79 11.24
C TYR A 397 -0.81 -25.30 11.27
N GLY A 398 0.08 -25.78 10.41
CA GLY A 398 0.43 -27.19 10.27
C GLY A 398 -0.54 -27.96 9.38
N LYS A 399 -0.20 -29.25 9.20
CA LYS A 399 -0.96 -30.21 8.41
C LYS A 399 -1.67 -31.24 9.29
N ASP A 400 -2.79 -31.77 8.82
CA ASP A 400 -3.47 -32.92 9.42
C ASP A 400 -2.76 -34.25 9.07
N TRP A 401 -3.35 -35.37 9.52
CA TRP A 401 -2.81 -36.72 9.28
C TRP A 401 -2.87 -37.15 7.80
N SER A 402 -3.66 -36.45 6.98
CA SER A 402 -3.76 -36.62 5.53
C SER A 402 -2.89 -35.64 4.75
N TRP A 403 -1.96 -34.95 5.43
CA TRP A 403 -1.08 -33.92 4.85
C TRP A 403 -1.80 -32.68 4.28
N ASN A 404 -3.07 -32.45 4.63
CA ASN A 404 -3.81 -31.24 4.26
C ASN A 404 -3.58 -30.13 5.29
N ALA A 405 -3.67 -28.86 4.88
CA ALA A 405 -3.65 -27.73 5.81
C ALA A 405 -4.78 -27.87 6.85
N LYS A 406 -4.48 -27.65 8.14
CA LYS A 406 -5.50 -27.70 9.21
C LYS A 406 -6.54 -26.57 9.11
N MET A 407 -6.19 -25.50 8.42
CA MET A 407 -7.04 -24.33 8.21
C MET A 407 -7.29 -24.15 6.71
N VAL A 408 -8.42 -23.54 6.37
CA VAL A 408 -8.78 -23.13 5.00
C VAL A 408 -9.27 -21.69 5.00
N ARG A 409 -9.18 -21.04 3.84
CA ARG A 409 -9.72 -19.71 3.63
C ARG A 409 -11.07 -19.75 2.92
N THR A 410 -12.11 -19.26 3.60
CA THR A 410 -13.46 -19.13 3.03
C THR A 410 -13.50 -18.07 1.92
N PRO A 411 -14.53 -18.05 1.07
CA PRO A 411 -14.65 -17.05 -0.01
C PRO A 411 -14.62 -15.60 0.46
N ASP A 412 -15.04 -15.33 1.70
CA ASP A 412 -15.00 -14.00 2.33
C ASP A 412 -13.64 -13.63 2.96
N GLY A 413 -12.61 -14.45 2.73
CA GLY A 413 -11.26 -14.16 3.19
C GLY A 413 -10.89 -14.68 4.58
N ARG A 414 -11.86 -15.19 5.35
CA ARG A 414 -11.62 -15.63 6.73
C ARG A 414 -10.90 -16.97 6.77
N VAL A 415 -10.02 -17.13 7.75
CA VAL A 415 -9.34 -18.40 8.03
C VAL A 415 -10.14 -19.18 9.07
N VAL A 416 -10.57 -20.39 8.73
CA VAL A 416 -11.38 -21.26 9.59
C VAL A 416 -10.80 -22.67 9.64
N PRO A 417 -11.13 -23.49 10.66
CA PRO A 417 -10.76 -24.90 10.67
C PRO A 417 -11.23 -25.62 9.41
N ARG A 418 -10.38 -26.51 8.89
CA ARG A 418 -10.73 -27.38 7.76
C ARG A 418 -11.72 -28.44 8.24
N THR A 419 -12.98 -28.28 7.88
CA THR A 419 -14.07 -29.24 8.13
C THR A 419 -14.77 -29.56 6.81
N SER A 420 -15.60 -30.59 6.78
CA SER A 420 -16.40 -30.90 5.58
C SER A 420 -17.29 -29.72 5.17
N ASP A 421 -17.80 -28.94 6.12
CA ASP A 421 -18.63 -27.77 5.84
C ASP A 421 -17.84 -26.61 5.23
N SER A 422 -16.66 -26.28 5.77
CA SER A 422 -15.84 -25.18 5.23
C SER A 422 -15.26 -25.52 3.86
N VAL A 423 -14.92 -26.78 3.60
CA VAL A 423 -14.53 -27.25 2.26
C VAL A 423 -15.71 -27.18 1.30
N ARG A 424 -16.91 -27.66 1.70
CA ARG A 424 -18.11 -27.58 0.87
C ARG A 424 -18.45 -26.15 0.46
N GLN A 425 -18.33 -25.18 1.36
CA GLN A 425 -18.57 -23.76 1.05
C GLN A 425 -17.64 -23.24 -0.06
N ILE A 426 -16.37 -23.64 -0.05
CA ILE A 426 -15.39 -23.25 -1.08
C ILE A 426 -15.74 -23.93 -2.41
N ASP A 427 -16.03 -25.23 -2.38
CA ASP A 427 -16.38 -26.00 -3.59
C ASP A 427 -17.66 -25.48 -4.23
N GLU A 428 -18.69 -25.14 -3.43
CA GLU A 428 -19.94 -24.57 -3.91
C GLU A 428 -19.72 -23.18 -4.54
N PHE A 429 -18.91 -22.33 -3.91
CA PHE A 429 -18.53 -21.03 -4.48
C PHE A 429 -17.83 -21.20 -5.83
N GLU A 430 -16.79 -22.04 -5.91
CA GLU A 430 -16.06 -22.26 -7.16
C GLU A 430 -16.93 -22.92 -8.25
N LYS A 431 -17.82 -23.84 -7.87
CA LYS A 431 -18.79 -24.44 -8.78
C LYS A 431 -19.75 -23.39 -9.36
N GLN A 432 -20.24 -22.46 -8.54
CA GLN A 432 -21.08 -21.35 -9.01
C GLN A 432 -20.32 -20.45 -10.00
N LEU A 433 -19.05 -20.16 -9.73
CA LEU A 433 -18.22 -19.36 -10.64
C LEU A 433 -18.01 -20.03 -12.00
N ARG A 434 -17.83 -21.36 -12.03
CA ARG A 434 -17.73 -22.12 -13.28
C ARG A 434 -19.05 -22.20 -14.05
N ALA A 435 -20.18 -22.21 -13.34
CA ALA A 435 -21.50 -22.30 -13.96
C ALA A 435 -22.01 -20.97 -14.53
N GLY A 436 -21.60 -19.84 -13.95
CA GLY A 436 -21.96 -18.49 -14.39
C GLY A 436 -20.89 -17.77 -15.21
N GLY A 437 -19.98 -18.54 -15.83
CA GLY A 437 -18.86 -18.06 -16.65
C GLY A 437 -19.15 -18.11 -18.14
#